data_AF-A0AB39VHI8-F1
#
_entry.id   AF-A0AB39VHI8-F1
#
_cell.length_a   1.000
_cell.length_b   1.000
_cell.length_c   1.000
_cell.angle_alpha   90.00
_cell.angle_beta   90.00
_cell.angle_gamma   90.00
#
_symmetry.space_group_name_H-M   'P 1'
#
loop_
_entity.id
_entity.type
_entity.pdbx_description
1 polymer ?
#
loop_
_entity_poly.entity_id
_entity_poly.type
_entity_poly.pdbx_seq_one_letter_code
_entity_poly.pdbx_strand_id
1 'polypeptide(L)'
;MRFLKFILVLFLLVLFFLLGGVIFSNNIISYMTKTKNSEFQNVKFSFKNKEMTFDNFVVNGKNLGKGRATVIPTRSGLFKMIPSVKLANLKLEEVNLEKIYSEKDKKIDNFVEKLEVPANSNKETKSTDEFVSQTTLNTQVLANNIDDFIYNKIRENIIKTNVLKNDYNTSQDLKTKAQKILDLNSELDPLVKSINEQKEDAEKTVSKIEDERNLMLENVSNELEKLEKEISLNDVNKMNNNNIQNMNLYIFMDKGKVISDTLNRSFKIVNLVKEIEKLKLSISNIKINNGEVVINDLKNPQNLNGYISQNNLKALINKKDGNYQISSHENDLLIKTLYSDKKIDLVIEYLKNNLISGKAIKLISEVVSENNSFKNLNNTVLTDEEKQLLMQKMESLKTNDYNQLMTKYAEQTKTIESLIENVNVKISKLDTLKKDLLSLDKVVTLEPQNNEQNKNNSLPNSKNINNQANENNQTDKKNNLNSQIQN
;
A
#
# COMPACT_ATOMS: atom_id res chain seq x y z
N MET A 1 -11.18 62.84 61.41
CA MET A 1 -11.08 62.63 59.94
C MET A 1 -10.08 61.57 59.48
N ARG A 2 -8.86 61.45 60.06
CA ARG A 2 -7.87 60.44 59.61
C ARG A 2 -8.33 58.99 59.80
N PHE A 3 -8.98 58.67 60.92
CA PHE A 3 -9.52 57.34 61.22
C PHE A 3 -10.65 56.91 60.27
N LEU A 4 -11.56 57.83 59.93
CA LEU A 4 -12.65 57.58 58.98
C LEU A 4 -12.14 57.33 57.55
N LYS A 5 -11.08 58.02 57.14
CA LYS A 5 -10.39 57.75 55.86
C LYS A 5 -9.73 56.37 55.84
N PHE A 6 -9.15 55.94 56.96
CA PHE A 6 -8.55 54.61 57.08
C PHE A 6 -9.60 53.50 57.00
N ILE A 7 -10.74 53.67 57.68
CA ILE A 7 -11.89 52.75 57.58
C ILE A 7 -12.46 52.75 56.16
N LEU A 8 -12.58 53.90 55.50
CA LEU A 8 -13.06 53.98 54.12
C LEU A 8 -12.13 53.26 53.14
N VAL A 9 -10.81 53.43 53.29
CA VAL A 9 -9.80 52.72 52.47
C VAL A 9 -9.84 51.22 52.74
N LEU A 10 -9.96 50.80 54.01
CA LEU A 10 -10.10 49.40 54.38
C LEU A 10 -11.41 48.80 53.85
N PHE A 11 -12.51 49.53 53.95
CA PHE A 11 -13.81 49.13 53.42
C PHE A 11 -13.76 49.04 51.89
N LEU A 12 -13.12 49.99 51.20
CA LEU A 12 -12.87 49.92 49.75
C LEU A 12 -11.97 48.75 49.38
N LEU A 13 -10.95 48.43 50.18
CA LEU A 13 -10.07 47.27 49.97
C LEU A 13 -10.84 45.96 50.16
N VAL A 14 -11.64 45.85 51.22
CA VAL A 14 -12.51 44.70 51.48
C VAL A 14 -13.59 44.58 50.41
N LEU A 15 -14.19 45.68 49.98
CA LEU A 15 -15.13 45.72 48.87
C LEU A 15 -14.44 45.35 47.56
N PHE A 16 -13.18 45.73 47.35
CA PHE A 16 -12.37 45.36 46.18
C PHE A 16 -11.96 43.88 46.22
N PHE A 17 -11.71 43.31 47.39
CA PHE A 17 -11.44 41.88 47.57
C PHE A 17 -12.72 41.04 47.42
N LEU A 18 -13.85 41.50 47.97
CA LEU A 18 -15.16 40.85 47.85
C LEU A 18 -15.68 40.95 46.42
N LEU A 19 -15.68 42.14 45.82
CA LEU A 19 -16.05 42.33 44.42
C LEU A 19 -15.05 41.65 43.49
N GLY A 20 -13.74 41.77 43.73
CA GLY A 20 -12.70 41.11 42.94
C GLY A 20 -12.77 39.57 42.99
N GLY A 21 -13.12 39.00 44.15
CA GLY A 21 -13.37 37.57 44.33
C GLY A 21 -14.68 37.10 43.69
N VAL A 22 -15.72 37.94 43.67
CA VAL A 22 -17.00 37.67 42.99
C VAL A 22 -16.85 37.79 41.47
N ILE A 23 -16.06 38.77 40.97
CA ILE A 23 -15.85 39.11 39.56
C ILE A 23 -15.17 38.00 38.75
N PHE A 24 -14.46 37.05 39.38
CA PHE A 24 -13.87 35.90 38.67
C PHE A 24 -14.31 34.56 39.27
N SER A 25 -15.60 34.43 39.58
CA SER A 25 -16.22 33.12 39.87
C SER A 25 -16.36 32.26 38.60
N ASN A 26 -16.60 30.94 38.77
CA ASN A 26 -16.80 29.98 37.66
C ASN A 26 -17.79 30.50 36.59
N ASN A 27 -18.91 31.05 37.04
CA ASN A 27 -19.97 31.57 36.16
C ASN A 27 -19.51 32.78 35.34
N ILE A 28 -18.68 33.65 35.92
CA ILE A 28 -18.20 34.85 35.23
C ILE A 28 -17.08 34.50 34.24
N ILE A 29 -16.16 33.60 34.59
CA ILE A 29 -15.15 33.10 33.63
C ILE A 29 -15.84 32.41 32.45
N SER A 30 -16.84 31.58 32.72
CA SER A 30 -17.65 30.94 31.67
C SER A 30 -18.31 31.98 30.75
N TYR A 31 -18.95 33.00 31.32
CA TYR A 31 -19.57 34.09 30.54
C TYR A 31 -18.55 34.90 29.72
N MET A 32 -17.41 35.27 30.32
CA MET A 32 -16.36 36.08 29.67
C MET A 32 -15.61 35.33 28.56
N THR A 33 -15.59 34.00 28.61
CA THR A 33 -14.93 33.16 27.60
C THR A 33 -15.89 32.66 26.51
N LYS A 34 -17.21 32.81 26.72
CA LYS A 34 -18.23 32.47 25.74
C LYS A 34 -18.30 33.51 24.62
N THR A 35 -18.39 33.03 23.38
CA THR A 35 -18.61 33.87 22.19
C THR A 35 -19.81 33.35 21.41
N LYS A 36 -20.21 34.05 20.34
CA LYS A 36 -21.26 33.56 19.42
C LYS A 36 -20.92 32.17 18.85
N ASN A 37 -19.63 31.91 18.65
CA ASN A 37 -19.13 30.77 17.90
C ASN A 37 -18.33 29.80 18.77
N SER A 38 -18.26 30.04 20.09
CA SER A 38 -17.49 29.17 20.98
C SER A 38 -17.99 29.20 22.41
N GLU A 39 -17.84 28.08 23.12
CA GLU A 39 -18.11 28.00 24.55
C GLU A 39 -17.22 26.97 25.23
N PHE A 40 -16.85 27.25 26.48
CA PHE A 40 -16.26 26.25 27.37
C PHE A 40 -17.37 25.71 28.27
N GLN A 41 -17.54 24.40 28.30
CA GLN A 41 -18.60 23.73 29.06
C GLN A 41 -18.08 23.31 30.44
N ASN A 42 -18.93 23.45 31.46
CA ASN A 42 -18.65 23.08 32.85
C ASN A 42 -17.36 23.68 33.42
N VAL A 43 -17.14 24.98 33.18
CA VAL A 43 -15.93 25.69 33.62
C VAL A 43 -15.82 25.70 35.15
N LYS A 44 -14.65 25.28 35.66
CA LYS A 44 -14.22 25.47 37.05
C LYS A 44 -12.98 26.33 37.07
N PHE A 45 -12.94 27.36 37.91
CA PHE A 45 -11.83 28.30 37.98
C PHE A 45 -11.16 28.25 39.36
N SER A 46 -9.83 28.22 39.35
CA SER A 46 -8.98 28.30 40.54
C SER A 46 -8.27 29.66 40.57
N PHE A 47 -8.65 30.52 41.50
CA PHE A 47 -7.95 31.79 41.76
C PHE A 47 -6.49 31.58 42.15
N LYS A 48 -6.20 30.56 42.97
CA LYS A 48 -4.85 30.25 43.46
C LYS A 48 -3.91 29.94 42.30
N ASN A 49 -4.38 29.15 41.33
CA ASN A 49 -3.57 28.71 40.20
C ASN A 49 -3.73 29.62 38.97
N LYS A 50 -4.68 30.57 39.02
CA LYS A 50 -5.13 31.37 37.87
C LYS A 50 -5.48 30.49 36.67
N GLU A 51 -6.09 29.34 36.94
CA GLU A 51 -6.35 28.29 35.94
C GLU A 51 -7.84 27.99 35.87
N MET A 52 -8.37 27.85 34.67
CA MET A 52 -9.68 27.25 34.42
C MET A 52 -9.52 25.83 33.90
N THR A 53 -10.39 24.93 34.34
CA THR A 53 -10.60 23.59 33.76
C THR A 53 -12.01 23.52 33.17
N PHE A 54 -12.20 22.71 32.14
CA PHE A 54 -13.48 22.56 31.45
C PHE A 54 -13.62 21.15 30.88
N ASP A 55 -14.86 20.69 30.74
CA ASP A 55 -15.16 19.35 30.24
C ASP A 55 -15.13 19.31 28.70
N ASN A 56 -15.36 20.46 28.06
CA ASN A 56 -15.34 20.57 26.60
C ASN A 56 -15.11 22.02 26.15
N PHE A 57 -14.31 22.20 25.10
CA PHE A 57 -14.25 23.45 24.34
C PHE A 57 -14.96 23.28 23.00
N VAL A 58 -16.11 23.94 22.84
CA VAL A 58 -16.88 23.91 21.60
C VAL A 58 -16.50 25.09 20.72
N VAL A 59 -16.16 24.85 19.45
CA VAL A 59 -15.88 25.87 18.43
C VAL A 59 -16.70 25.58 17.18
N ASN A 60 -17.57 26.51 16.77
CA ASN A 60 -18.51 26.35 15.64
C ASN A 60 -19.31 25.03 15.71
N GLY A 61 -19.70 24.59 16.91
CA GLY A 61 -20.41 23.32 17.13
C GLY A 61 -19.51 22.07 17.17
N LYS A 62 -18.20 22.21 16.94
CA LYS A 62 -17.23 21.12 17.05
C LYS A 62 -16.73 20.99 18.49
N ASN A 63 -16.80 19.78 19.04
CA ASN A 63 -16.27 19.45 20.35
C ASN A 63 -14.75 19.21 20.24
N LEU A 64 -13.96 20.02 20.95
CA LEU A 64 -12.49 19.95 20.99
C LEU A 64 -11.97 19.40 22.32
N GLY A 65 -12.78 18.59 23.00
CA GLY A 65 -12.37 17.84 24.19
C GLY A 65 -12.21 18.69 25.44
N LYS A 66 -11.90 18.00 26.54
CA LYS A 66 -11.69 18.58 27.86
C LYS A 66 -10.34 19.28 27.93
N GLY A 67 -10.14 20.10 28.96
CA GLY A 67 -8.86 20.77 29.07
C GLY A 67 -8.75 21.80 30.18
N ARG A 68 -7.70 22.60 30.06
CA ARG A 68 -7.37 23.68 30.99
C ARG A 68 -6.70 24.85 30.30
N ALA A 69 -6.81 26.03 30.90
CA ALA A 69 -6.10 27.24 30.45
C ALA A 69 -5.75 28.15 31.61
N THR A 70 -4.64 28.86 31.50
CA THR A 70 -4.31 29.99 32.37
C THR A 70 -5.18 31.18 32.00
N VAL A 71 -5.90 31.73 32.97
CA VAL A 71 -6.73 32.93 32.81
C VAL A 71 -5.92 34.15 33.22
N ILE A 72 -5.76 35.08 32.30
CA ILE A 72 -5.09 36.36 32.52
C ILE A 72 -6.17 37.45 32.44
N PRO A 73 -6.53 38.07 33.59
CA PRO A 73 -7.42 39.22 33.59
C PRO A 73 -6.83 40.36 32.77
N THR A 74 -7.63 40.91 31.86
CA THR A 74 -7.27 42.05 31.02
C THR A 74 -8.37 43.10 31.05
N ARG A 75 -8.11 44.27 30.47
CA ARG A 75 -9.13 45.30 30.26
C ARG A 75 -9.11 45.77 28.81
N SER A 76 -10.29 45.99 28.25
CA SER A 76 -10.51 46.37 26.85
C SER A 76 -11.35 47.66 26.75
N GLY A 77 -11.57 48.13 25.51
CA GLY A 77 -12.32 49.35 25.21
C GLY A 77 -11.52 50.65 25.31
N LEU A 78 -12.12 51.75 24.83
CA LEU A 78 -11.58 53.10 25.01
C LEU A 78 -11.45 53.35 26.52
N PHE A 79 -10.27 53.79 26.99
CA PHE A 79 -9.91 53.93 28.41
C PHE A 79 -9.72 52.64 29.23
N LYS A 80 -9.70 51.44 28.62
CA LYS A 80 -9.44 50.16 29.31
C LYS A 80 -10.35 49.92 30.53
N MET A 81 -11.64 50.23 30.40
CA MET A 81 -12.61 50.09 31.49
C MET A 81 -13.43 48.80 31.44
N ILE A 82 -13.46 48.11 30.29
CA ILE A 82 -14.27 46.90 30.12
C ILE A 82 -13.46 45.68 30.57
N PRO A 83 -13.91 44.91 31.57
CA PRO A 83 -13.23 43.67 31.96
C PRO A 83 -13.19 42.66 30.81
N SER A 84 -12.07 41.99 30.64
CA SER A 84 -11.87 40.95 29.63
C SER A 84 -10.90 39.89 30.14
N VAL A 85 -10.78 38.78 29.42
CA VAL A 85 -9.83 37.72 29.74
C VAL A 85 -8.99 37.36 28.52
N LYS A 86 -7.72 37.10 28.77
CA LYS A 86 -6.80 36.43 27.85
C LYS A 86 -6.53 35.03 28.38
N LEU A 87 -6.63 34.03 27.51
CA LEU A 87 -6.25 32.66 27.79
C LEU A 87 -4.83 32.40 27.32
N ALA A 88 -4.05 31.75 28.17
CA ALA A 88 -2.72 31.26 27.86
C ALA A 88 -2.59 29.80 28.25
N ASN A 89 -1.66 29.08 27.64
CA ASN A 89 -1.42 27.66 27.91
C ASN A 89 -2.69 26.82 27.80
N LEU A 90 -3.52 27.08 26.78
CA LEU A 90 -4.74 26.31 26.54
C LEU A 90 -4.31 24.89 26.15
N LYS A 91 -4.60 23.92 27.00
CA LYS A 91 -4.35 22.50 26.75
C LYS A 91 -5.69 21.82 26.53
N LEU A 92 -5.82 21.16 25.39
CA LEU A 92 -6.95 20.33 25.01
C LEU A 92 -6.50 18.88 25.02
N GLU A 93 -7.27 18.03 25.67
CA GLU A 93 -7.02 16.61 25.86
C GLU A 93 -8.16 15.82 25.21
N GLU A 94 -7.85 14.63 24.70
CA GLU A 94 -8.84 13.71 24.10
C GLU A 94 -9.58 14.31 22.89
N VAL A 95 -8.88 15.17 22.13
CA VAL A 95 -9.41 15.71 20.88
C VAL A 95 -9.39 14.62 19.82
N ASN A 96 -10.55 14.36 19.23
CA ASN A 96 -10.67 13.40 18.14
C ASN A 96 -10.14 14.00 16.83
N LEU A 97 -8.82 13.94 16.65
CA LEU A 97 -8.13 14.46 15.46
C LEU A 97 -8.52 13.71 14.18
N GLU A 98 -8.79 12.40 14.26
CA GLU A 98 -9.28 11.63 13.10
C GLU A 98 -10.61 12.16 12.58
N LYS A 99 -11.53 12.56 13.48
CA LYS A 99 -12.78 13.22 13.09
C LYS A 99 -12.50 14.54 12.36
N ILE A 100 -11.53 15.33 12.82
CA ILE A 100 -11.13 16.60 12.18
C ILE A 100 -10.53 16.34 10.79
N TYR A 101 -9.70 15.31 10.65
CA TYR A 101 -9.06 14.95 9.37
C TYR A 101 -10.05 14.39 8.35
N SER A 102 -11.11 13.72 8.81
CA SER A 102 -12.18 13.17 7.96
C SER A 102 -13.28 14.17 7.58
N GLU A 103 -13.27 15.38 8.15
CA GLU A 103 -14.28 16.40 7.87
C GLU A 103 -14.17 16.85 6.41
N LYS A 104 -15.27 16.81 5.65
CA LYS A 104 -15.27 17.22 4.24
C LYS A 104 -14.93 18.70 4.07
N ASP A 105 -13.95 19.01 3.22
CA ASP A 105 -13.63 20.37 2.78
C ASP A 105 -13.40 20.32 1.28
N LYS A 106 -14.38 20.82 0.50
CA LYS A 106 -14.36 20.76 -0.96
C LYS A 106 -13.07 21.30 -1.58
N LYS A 107 -12.42 22.29 -0.96
CA LYS A 107 -11.18 22.87 -1.49
C LYS A 107 -10.01 21.93 -1.25
N ILE A 108 -9.86 21.44 -0.02
CA ILE A 108 -8.77 20.52 0.35
C ILE A 108 -8.94 19.20 -0.38
N ASP A 109 -10.14 18.63 -0.33
CA ASP A 109 -10.43 17.30 -0.86
C ASP A 109 -10.20 17.28 -2.38
N ASN A 110 -10.71 18.28 -3.12
CA ASN A 110 -10.48 18.41 -4.57
C ASN A 110 -9.01 18.70 -4.91
N PHE A 111 -8.30 19.48 -4.09
CA PHE A 111 -6.87 19.72 -4.32
C PHE A 111 -6.05 18.44 -4.19
N VAL A 112 -6.32 17.66 -3.13
CA VAL A 112 -5.64 16.40 -2.85
C VAL A 112 -5.99 15.32 -3.89
N GLU A 113 -7.25 15.24 -4.31
CA GLU A 113 -7.72 14.30 -5.34
C GLU A 113 -7.11 14.58 -6.71
N LYS A 114 -6.85 15.85 -7.04
CA LYS A 114 -6.18 16.25 -8.28
C LYS A 114 -4.67 15.98 -8.29
N LEU A 115 -4.06 15.64 -7.15
CA LEU A 115 -2.71 15.09 -7.15
C LEU A 115 -2.83 13.68 -7.75
N GLU A 116 -2.24 13.44 -8.93
CA GLU A 116 -2.31 12.17 -9.67
C GLU A 116 -1.64 11.01 -8.93
N VAL A 117 -2.20 10.58 -7.79
CA VAL A 117 -1.73 9.41 -7.04
C VAL A 117 -2.24 8.16 -7.76
N PRO A 118 -1.36 7.30 -8.30
CA PRO A 118 -1.78 6.10 -9.00
C PRO A 118 -2.64 5.21 -8.10
N ALA A 119 -3.74 4.67 -8.63
CA ALA A 119 -4.46 3.60 -7.95
C ALA A 119 -3.56 2.36 -7.84
N ASN A 120 -3.53 1.71 -6.68
CA ASN A 120 -2.83 0.44 -6.51
C ASN A 120 -3.48 -0.62 -7.43
N SER A 121 -2.90 -0.85 -8.61
CA SER A 121 -3.32 -1.91 -9.52
C SER A 121 -2.70 -3.24 -9.08
N ASN A 122 -3.07 -3.72 -7.90
CA ASN A 122 -2.70 -5.05 -7.44
C ASN A 122 -3.85 -6.01 -7.75
N LYS A 123 -4.04 -6.36 -9.03
CA LYS A 123 -4.68 -7.64 -9.34
C LYS A 123 -3.58 -8.69 -9.33
N GLU A 124 -3.58 -9.54 -8.32
CA GLU A 124 -2.71 -10.71 -8.25
C GLU A 124 -3.17 -11.73 -9.30
N THR A 125 -2.58 -11.68 -10.49
CA THR A 125 -2.59 -12.80 -11.43
C THR A 125 -1.36 -13.66 -11.16
N LYS A 126 -1.48 -14.98 -11.29
CA LYS A 126 -0.32 -15.90 -11.22
C LYS A 126 0.74 -15.43 -12.21
N SER A 127 2.02 -15.43 -11.85
CA SER A 127 3.09 -15.02 -12.76
C SER A 127 3.33 -16.04 -13.89
N THR A 128 4.04 -15.65 -14.95
CA THR A 128 4.42 -16.56 -16.04
C THR A 128 5.32 -17.71 -15.54
N ASP A 129 6.23 -17.43 -14.59
CA ASP A 129 7.10 -18.45 -13.98
C ASP A 129 6.31 -19.47 -13.14
N GLU A 130 5.31 -19.00 -12.38
CA GLU A 130 4.39 -19.87 -11.63
C GLU A 130 3.58 -20.77 -12.56
N PHE A 131 3.09 -20.22 -13.67
CA PHE A 131 2.35 -20.97 -14.68
C PHE A 131 3.21 -22.09 -15.31
N VAL A 132 4.45 -21.77 -15.69
CA VAL A 132 5.39 -22.75 -16.26
C VAL A 132 5.72 -23.85 -15.26
N SER A 133 5.98 -23.49 -14.01
CA SER A 133 6.29 -24.45 -12.94
C SER A 133 5.12 -25.40 -12.68
N GLN A 134 3.90 -24.86 -12.58
CA GLN A 134 2.70 -25.68 -12.36
C GLN A 134 2.40 -26.58 -13.56
N THR A 135 2.56 -26.08 -14.78
CA THR A 135 2.35 -26.88 -16.01
C THR A 135 3.36 -28.01 -16.10
N THR A 136 4.62 -27.76 -15.75
CA THR A 136 5.67 -28.80 -15.68
C THR A 136 5.26 -29.92 -14.73
N LEU A 137 4.81 -29.58 -13.52
CA LEU A 137 4.36 -30.58 -12.55
C LEU A 137 3.13 -31.34 -13.04
N ASN A 138 2.12 -30.64 -13.55
CA ASN A 138 0.87 -31.26 -14.02
C ASN A 138 1.12 -32.25 -15.17
N THR A 139 1.95 -31.86 -16.15
CA THR A 139 2.28 -32.70 -17.30
C THR A 139 3.15 -33.90 -16.90
N GLN A 140 4.07 -33.75 -15.95
CA GLN A 140 4.85 -34.87 -15.41
C GLN A 140 3.97 -35.87 -14.66
N VAL A 141 3.06 -35.38 -13.79
CA VAL A 141 2.10 -36.23 -13.08
C VAL A 141 1.20 -36.96 -14.07
N LEU A 142 0.70 -36.26 -15.09
CA LEU A 142 -0.15 -36.86 -16.11
C LEU A 142 0.57 -37.94 -16.93
N ALA A 143 1.81 -37.67 -17.37
CA ALA A 143 2.62 -38.65 -18.09
C ALA A 143 2.86 -39.91 -17.24
N ASN A 144 3.20 -39.73 -15.95
CA ASN A 144 3.38 -40.84 -15.01
C ASN A 144 2.07 -41.62 -14.78
N ASN A 145 0.93 -40.94 -14.70
CA ASN A 145 -0.38 -41.60 -14.53
C ASN A 145 -0.73 -42.47 -15.74
N ILE A 146 -0.44 -42.00 -16.96
CA ILE A 146 -0.65 -42.78 -18.19
C ILE A 146 0.26 -44.01 -18.19
N ASP A 147 1.54 -43.85 -17.84
CA ASP A 147 2.47 -44.98 -17.76
C ASP A 147 2.05 -45.98 -16.68
N ASP A 148 1.70 -45.53 -15.47
CA ASP A 148 1.21 -46.38 -14.38
C ASP A 148 -0.06 -47.15 -14.78
N PHE A 149 -0.99 -46.48 -15.47
CA PHE A 149 -2.18 -47.12 -16.01
C PHE A 149 -1.81 -48.29 -16.93
N ILE A 150 -0.97 -48.07 -17.94
CA ILE A 150 -0.58 -49.09 -18.91
C ILE A 150 0.22 -50.23 -18.27
N TYR A 151 1.26 -49.90 -17.49
CA TYR A 151 2.26 -50.86 -17.05
C TYR A 151 1.92 -51.55 -15.73
N ASN A 152 1.03 -50.99 -14.92
CA ASN A 152 0.65 -51.57 -13.63
C ASN A 152 -0.83 -51.92 -13.56
N LYS A 153 -1.75 -51.02 -13.96
CA LYS A 153 -3.19 -51.25 -13.77
C LYS A 153 -3.79 -52.24 -14.76
N ILE A 154 -3.45 -52.13 -16.05
CA ILE A 154 -4.06 -52.97 -17.11
C ILE A 154 -3.12 -54.02 -17.69
N ARG A 155 -1.90 -54.14 -17.16
CA ARG A 155 -0.87 -55.06 -17.68
C ARG A 155 -1.33 -56.51 -17.69
N GLU A 156 -1.94 -56.99 -16.61
CA GLU A 156 -2.41 -58.38 -16.52
C GLU A 156 -3.56 -58.64 -17.49
N ASN A 157 -4.45 -57.67 -17.71
CA ASN A 157 -5.50 -57.77 -18.72
C ASN A 157 -4.90 -57.90 -20.13
N ILE A 158 -3.86 -57.11 -20.45
CA ILE A 158 -3.13 -57.20 -21.73
C ILE A 158 -2.50 -58.59 -21.91
N ILE A 159 -1.85 -59.14 -20.87
CA ILE A 159 -1.26 -60.48 -20.90
C ILE A 159 -2.34 -61.54 -21.16
N LYS A 160 -3.46 -61.46 -20.44
CA LYS A 160 -4.59 -62.39 -20.59
C LYS A 160 -5.19 -62.31 -22.00
N THR A 161 -5.37 -61.11 -22.55
CA THR A 161 -5.80 -60.90 -23.94
C THR A 161 -4.83 -61.56 -24.92
N ASN A 162 -3.52 -61.38 -24.74
CA ASN A 162 -2.50 -61.98 -25.61
C ASN A 162 -2.55 -63.52 -25.59
N VAL A 163 -2.73 -64.13 -24.43
CA VAL A 163 -2.90 -65.60 -24.31
C VAL A 163 -4.14 -66.06 -25.08
N LEU A 164 -5.28 -65.39 -24.90
CA LEU A 164 -6.52 -65.74 -25.62
C LEU A 164 -6.38 -65.59 -27.15
N LYS A 165 -5.66 -64.57 -27.62
CA LYS A 165 -5.34 -64.41 -29.05
C LYS A 165 -4.45 -65.53 -29.56
N ASN A 166 -3.44 -65.94 -28.81
CA ASN A 166 -2.57 -67.04 -29.19
C ASN A 166 -3.34 -68.38 -29.27
N ASP A 167 -4.18 -68.66 -28.28
CA ASP A 167 -5.06 -69.84 -28.28
C ASP A 167 -5.99 -69.85 -29.50
N TYR A 168 -6.56 -68.69 -29.85
CA TYR A 168 -7.38 -68.53 -31.05
C TYR A 168 -6.60 -68.81 -32.35
N ASN A 169 -5.40 -68.23 -32.48
CA ASN A 169 -4.57 -68.32 -33.69
C ASN A 169 -3.99 -69.72 -33.91
N THR A 170 -3.69 -70.46 -32.83
CA THR A 170 -3.08 -71.79 -32.90
C THR A 170 -4.10 -72.93 -32.99
N SER A 171 -5.35 -72.71 -32.60
CA SER A 171 -6.42 -73.71 -32.73
C SER A 171 -6.81 -73.96 -34.19
N GLN A 172 -7.04 -75.22 -34.57
CA GLN A 172 -7.71 -75.59 -35.82
C GLN A 172 -9.20 -75.92 -35.63
N ASP A 173 -9.66 -76.09 -34.39
CA ASP A 173 -11.06 -76.40 -34.06
C ASP A 173 -11.92 -75.13 -34.05
N LEU A 174 -12.94 -75.11 -34.90
CA LEU A 174 -13.84 -73.96 -35.08
C LEU A 174 -14.66 -73.66 -33.82
N LYS A 175 -15.05 -74.69 -33.05
CA LYS A 175 -15.80 -74.51 -31.81
C LYS A 175 -14.95 -73.80 -30.75
N THR A 176 -13.69 -74.20 -30.63
CA THR A 176 -12.69 -73.56 -29.76
C THR A 176 -12.43 -72.12 -30.19
N LYS A 177 -12.28 -71.86 -31.50
CA LYS A 177 -12.13 -70.49 -32.01
C LYS A 177 -13.31 -69.60 -31.65
N ALA A 178 -14.55 -70.09 -31.83
CA ALA A 178 -15.75 -69.35 -31.48
C ALA A 178 -15.81 -69.02 -29.97
N GLN A 179 -15.46 -69.99 -29.11
CA GLN A 179 -15.40 -69.76 -27.67
C GLN A 179 -14.35 -68.71 -27.28
N LYS A 180 -13.16 -68.76 -27.88
CA LYS A 180 -12.09 -67.78 -27.59
C LYS A 180 -12.45 -66.37 -28.04
N ILE A 181 -13.25 -66.22 -29.10
CA ILE A 181 -13.81 -64.90 -29.49
C ILE A 181 -14.75 -64.36 -28.39
N LEU A 182 -15.61 -65.21 -27.81
CA LEU A 182 -16.49 -64.80 -26.70
C LEU A 182 -15.68 -64.40 -25.46
N ASP A 183 -14.67 -65.19 -25.11
CA ASP A 183 -13.78 -64.90 -23.98
C ASP A 183 -13.00 -63.59 -24.20
N LEU A 184 -12.49 -63.36 -25.43
CA LEU A 184 -11.84 -62.12 -25.82
C LEU A 184 -12.79 -60.92 -25.69
N ASN A 185 -14.02 -61.04 -26.17
CA ASN A 185 -14.99 -59.95 -26.08
C ASN A 185 -15.29 -59.58 -24.62
N SER A 186 -15.48 -60.59 -23.75
CA SER A 186 -15.72 -60.38 -22.32
C SER A 186 -14.54 -59.71 -21.60
N GLU A 187 -13.30 -59.93 -22.04
CA GLU A 187 -12.11 -59.30 -21.47
C GLU A 187 -11.87 -57.89 -22.05
N LEU A 188 -12.11 -57.72 -23.35
CA LEU A 188 -11.83 -56.47 -24.07
C LEU A 188 -12.83 -55.36 -23.75
N ASP A 189 -14.12 -55.67 -23.55
CA ASP A 189 -15.16 -54.66 -23.28
C ASP A 189 -14.82 -53.74 -22.08
N PRO A 190 -14.56 -54.27 -20.86
CA PRO A 190 -14.20 -53.42 -19.73
C PRO A 190 -12.83 -52.75 -19.92
N LEU A 191 -11.87 -53.43 -20.55
CA LEU A 191 -10.53 -52.90 -20.77
C LEU A 191 -10.53 -51.69 -21.72
N VAL A 192 -11.24 -51.78 -22.83
CA VAL A 192 -11.40 -50.68 -23.80
C VAL A 192 -12.11 -49.49 -23.16
N LYS A 193 -13.11 -49.74 -22.31
CA LYS A 193 -13.79 -48.68 -21.56
C LYS A 193 -12.80 -47.91 -20.67
N SER A 194 -12.00 -48.62 -19.85
CA SER A 194 -11.01 -47.98 -18.99
C SER A 194 -9.92 -47.23 -19.76
N ILE A 195 -9.49 -47.73 -20.93
CA ILE A 195 -8.53 -47.01 -21.78
C ILE A 195 -9.13 -45.69 -22.29
N ASN A 196 -10.40 -45.70 -22.73
CA ASN A 196 -11.08 -44.48 -23.19
C ASN A 196 -11.25 -43.46 -22.04
N GLU A 197 -11.61 -43.90 -20.84
CA GLU A 197 -11.74 -43.03 -19.65
C GLU A 197 -10.40 -42.38 -19.29
N GLN A 198 -9.31 -43.15 -19.27
CA GLN A 198 -7.97 -42.63 -19.00
C GLN A 198 -7.51 -41.62 -20.06
N LYS A 199 -7.86 -41.87 -21.34
CA LYS A 199 -7.61 -40.95 -22.44
C LYS A 199 -8.38 -39.64 -22.27
N GLU A 200 -9.68 -39.72 -22.02
CA GLU A 200 -10.54 -38.54 -21.86
C GLU A 200 -10.08 -37.64 -20.70
N ASP A 201 -9.66 -38.24 -19.58
CA ASP A 201 -9.11 -37.51 -18.43
C ASP A 201 -7.80 -36.77 -18.77
N ALA A 202 -6.92 -37.43 -19.55
CA ALA A 202 -5.69 -36.83 -20.03
C ALA A 202 -5.94 -35.66 -21.00
N GLU A 203 -6.84 -35.84 -21.97
CA GLU A 203 -7.23 -34.81 -22.93
C GLU A 203 -7.87 -33.59 -22.25
N LYS A 204 -8.71 -33.79 -21.24
CA LYS A 204 -9.28 -32.70 -20.42
C LYS A 204 -8.20 -31.91 -19.68
N THR A 205 -7.20 -32.60 -19.15
CA THR A 205 -6.08 -31.95 -18.45
C THR A 205 -5.23 -31.12 -19.40
N VAL A 206 -4.95 -31.63 -20.61
CA VAL A 206 -4.24 -30.89 -21.67
C VAL A 206 -5.05 -29.65 -22.10
N SER A 207 -6.35 -29.81 -22.36
CA SER A 207 -7.23 -28.69 -22.72
C SER A 207 -7.22 -27.57 -21.68
N LYS A 208 -7.20 -27.92 -20.39
CA LYS A 208 -7.12 -26.94 -19.30
C LYS A 208 -5.79 -26.17 -19.31
N ILE A 209 -4.67 -26.84 -19.60
CA ILE A 209 -3.36 -26.19 -19.72
C ILE A 209 -3.38 -25.20 -20.90
N GLU A 210 -3.99 -25.57 -22.01
CA GLU A 210 -4.13 -24.68 -23.18
C GLU A 210 -5.03 -23.48 -22.90
N ASP A 211 -6.15 -23.66 -22.19
CA ASP A 211 -7.03 -22.56 -21.77
C ASP A 211 -6.31 -21.57 -20.85
N GLU A 212 -5.53 -22.09 -19.89
CA GLU A 212 -4.72 -21.28 -18.96
C GLU A 212 -3.54 -20.59 -19.66
N ARG A 213 -3.12 -21.02 -20.87
CA ARG A 213 -2.07 -20.34 -21.66
C ARG A 213 -2.44 -18.89 -22.00
N ASN A 214 -3.73 -18.57 -22.10
CA ASN A 214 -4.20 -17.20 -22.31
C ASN A 214 -3.75 -16.25 -21.17
N LEU A 215 -3.62 -16.77 -19.94
CA LEU A 215 -3.12 -16.01 -18.80
C LEU A 215 -1.66 -15.58 -19.00
N MET A 216 -0.86 -16.40 -19.68
CA MET A 216 0.53 -16.07 -19.98
C MET A 216 0.63 -14.89 -20.95
N LEU A 217 -0.26 -14.82 -21.94
CA LEU A 217 -0.37 -13.67 -22.85
C LEU A 217 -0.78 -12.39 -22.11
N GLU A 218 -1.78 -12.48 -21.23
CA GLU A 218 -2.22 -11.36 -20.40
C GLU A 218 -1.08 -10.84 -19.50
N ASN A 219 -0.34 -11.75 -18.87
CA ASN A 219 0.79 -11.40 -18.01
C ASN A 219 1.90 -10.69 -18.78
N VAL A 220 2.30 -11.19 -19.96
CA VAL A 220 3.32 -10.52 -20.77
C VAL A 220 2.83 -9.17 -21.29
N SER A 221 1.54 -9.04 -21.63
CA SER A 221 0.95 -7.74 -21.96
C SER A 221 1.09 -6.75 -20.80
N ASN A 222 0.79 -7.19 -19.57
CA ASN A 222 0.94 -6.37 -18.37
C ASN A 222 2.41 -5.99 -18.09
N GLU A 223 3.36 -6.89 -18.33
CA GLU A 223 4.80 -6.61 -18.21
C GLU A 223 5.27 -5.60 -19.26
N LEU A 224 4.78 -5.70 -20.50
CA LEU A 224 5.05 -4.73 -21.56
C LEU A 224 4.46 -3.35 -21.24
N GLU A 225 3.25 -3.27 -20.68
CA GLU A 225 2.65 -2.00 -20.24
C GLU A 225 3.48 -1.34 -19.14
N LYS A 226 3.99 -2.13 -18.17
CA LYS A 226 4.90 -1.62 -17.13
C LYS A 226 6.19 -1.09 -17.73
N LEU A 227 6.78 -1.82 -18.68
CA LEU A 227 8.00 -1.42 -19.37
C LEU A 227 7.79 -0.13 -20.16
N GLU A 228 6.70 -0.02 -20.94
CA GLU A 228 6.36 1.19 -21.70
C GLU A 228 6.14 2.40 -20.79
N LYS A 229 5.51 2.19 -19.63
CA LYS A 229 5.36 3.24 -18.61
C LYS A 229 6.73 3.68 -18.08
N GLU A 230 7.63 2.75 -17.76
CA GLU A 230 8.98 3.10 -17.32
C GLU A 230 9.78 3.82 -18.42
N ILE A 231 9.71 3.37 -19.66
CA ILE A 231 10.33 4.04 -20.82
C ILE A 231 9.81 5.48 -20.92
N SER A 232 8.49 5.66 -20.87
CA SER A 232 7.85 6.98 -20.92
C SER A 232 8.33 7.88 -19.78
N LEU A 233 8.45 7.36 -18.55
CA LEU A 233 8.92 8.13 -17.40
C LEU A 233 10.39 8.58 -17.53
N ASN A 234 11.23 7.83 -18.24
CA ASN A 234 12.64 8.15 -18.47
C ASN A 234 12.89 8.99 -19.75
N ASP A 235 11.86 9.30 -20.54
CA ASP A 235 12.01 10.10 -21.76
C ASP A 235 12.28 11.59 -21.45
N VAL A 236 13.57 11.95 -21.48
CA VAL A 236 14.08 13.29 -21.17
C VAL A 236 13.73 14.31 -22.26
N ASN A 237 13.47 13.89 -23.51
CA ASN A 237 13.20 14.79 -24.62
C ASN A 237 11.75 15.33 -24.57
N LYS A 238 10.82 14.56 -24.01
CA LYS A 238 9.45 15.03 -23.73
C LYS A 238 9.38 16.05 -22.58
N MET A 239 10.48 16.30 -21.86
CA MET A 239 10.52 17.26 -20.75
C MET A 239 10.54 18.75 -21.20
N ASN A 240 10.89 19.04 -22.46
CA ASN A 240 11.10 20.42 -22.94
C ASN A 240 9.86 21.09 -23.60
N ASN A 241 8.73 20.41 -23.74
CA ASN A 241 7.56 20.92 -24.48
C ASN A 241 6.30 21.06 -23.61
N ASN A 242 6.34 21.86 -22.54
CA ASN A 242 5.17 22.23 -21.70
C ASN A 242 4.30 21.06 -21.16
N ASN A 243 4.69 19.81 -21.41
CA ASN A 243 4.00 18.61 -20.94
C ASN A 243 4.78 18.08 -19.74
N ILE A 244 4.57 18.79 -18.64
CA ILE A 244 5.06 18.46 -17.32
C ILE A 244 4.33 17.21 -16.84
N GLN A 245 4.88 16.00 -17.00
CA GLN A 245 4.30 14.83 -16.33
C GLN A 245 5.37 13.85 -15.81
N ASN A 246 6.38 13.49 -16.59
CA ASN A 246 7.17 12.28 -16.31
C ASN A 246 7.96 12.27 -14.98
N MET A 247 8.68 13.32 -14.62
CA MET A 247 9.42 13.36 -13.34
C MET A 247 8.50 13.61 -12.14
N ASN A 248 7.42 14.36 -12.34
CA ASN A 248 6.42 14.55 -11.29
C ASN A 248 5.69 13.24 -10.98
N LEU A 249 5.44 12.40 -12.00
CA LEU A 249 4.88 11.07 -11.81
C LEU A 249 5.76 10.20 -10.91
N TYR A 250 7.09 10.27 -10.98
CA TYR A 250 7.96 9.56 -10.02
C TYR A 250 7.73 10.01 -8.57
N ILE A 251 7.52 11.31 -8.34
CA ILE A 251 7.20 11.84 -7.01
C ILE A 251 5.87 11.26 -6.52
N PHE A 252 4.82 11.30 -7.33
CA PHE A 252 3.49 10.84 -6.92
C PHE A 252 3.34 9.31 -6.89
N MET A 253 4.11 8.58 -7.70
CA MET A 253 4.21 7.11 -7.62
C MET A 253 4.87 6.67 -6.32
N ASP A 254 6.01 7.27 -5.95
CA ASP A 254 6.78 6.84 -4.79
C ASP A 254 6.20 7.40 -3.47
N LYS A 255 5.75 8.65 -3.49
CA LYS A 255 5.43 9.43 -2.28
C LYS A 255 4.00 10.00 -2.27
N GLY A 256 3.20 9.75 -3.31
CA GLY A 256 1.88 10.39 -3.48
C GLY A 256 0.95 10.23 -2.28
N LYS A 257 0.90 9.03 -1.68
CA LYS A 257 0.11 8.79 -0.46
C LYS A 257 0.58 9.64 0.73
N VAL A 258 1.89 9.65 0.99
CA VAL A 258 2.49 10.43 2.10
C VAL A 258 2.25 11.93 1.89
N ILE A 259 2.41 12.41 0.66
CA ILE A 259 2.14 13.80 0.27
C ILE A 259 0.67 14.14 0.52
N SER A 260 -0.25 13.33 0.01
CA SER A 260 -1.70 13.48 0.17
C SER A 260 -2.12 13.54 1.65
N ASP A 261 -1.68 12.57 2.45
CA ASP A 261 -1.99 12.49 3.88
C ASP A 261 -1.43 13.69 4.64
N THR A 262 -0.18 14.09 4.34
CA THR A 262 0.48 15.25 4.96
C THR A 262 -0.27 16.54 4.68
N LEU A 263 -0.64 16.78 3.42
CA LEU A 263 -1.34 17.98 3.00
C LEU A 263 -2.75 18.03 3.59
N ASN A 264 -3.50 16.93 3.50
CA ASN A 264 -4.85 16.87 4.06
C ASN A 264 -4.84 17.20 5.56
N ARG A 265 -4.06 16.48 6.35
CA ARG A 265 -4.00 16.68 7.81
C ARG A 265 -3.54 18.10 8.18
N SER A 266 -2.48 18.58 7.54
CA SER A 266 -1.94 19.92 7.84
C SER A 266 -2.93 21.03 7.48
N PHE A 267 -3.62 20.95 6.36
CA PHE A 267 -4.62 21.95 5.97
C PHE A 267 -5.84 21.94 6.89
N LYS A 268 -6.32 20.76 7.34
CA LYS A 268 -7.44 20.67 8.29
C LYS A 268 -7.07 21.26 9.65
N ILE A 269 -5.85 21.04 10.13
CA ILE A 269 -5.33 21.73 11.34
C ILE A 269 -5.28 23.24 11.12
N VAL A 270 -4.75 23.71 9.99
CA VAL A 270 -4.73 25.16 9.70
C VAL A 270 -6.14 25.75 9.63
N ASN A 271 -7.13 25.02 9.10
CA ASN A 271 -8.52 25.47 9.12
C ASN A 271 -9.08 25.56 10.55
N LEU A 272 -8.80 24.58 11.41
CA LEU A 272 -9.14 24.67 12.84
C LEU A 272 -8.49 25.89 13.49
N VAL A 273 -7.20 26.14 13.23
CA VAL A 273 -6.46 27.31 13.74
C VAL A 273 -7.12 28.61 13.28
N LYS A 274 -7.54 28.70 12.01
CA LYS A 274 -8.28 29.85 11.47
C LYS A 274 -9.63 30.04 12.14
N GLU A 275 -10.35 28.97 12.44
CA GLU A 275 -11.63 29.04 13.17
C GLU A 275 -11.43 29.63 14.58
N ILE A 276 -10.40 29.17 15.29
CA ILE A 276 -10.07 29.64 16.65
C ILE A 276 -9.53 31.09 16.62
N GLU A 277 -8.69 31.43 15.63
CA GLU A 277 -8.16 32.78 15.43
C GLU A 277 -9.29 33.82 15.28
N LYS A 278 -10.35 33.46 14.54
CA LYS A 278 -11.53 34.32 14.28
C LYS A 278 -12.43 34.54 15.50
N LEU A 279 -12.23 33.81 16.60
CA LEU A 279 -13.03 34.00 17.81
C LEU A 279 -12.75 35.38 18.44
N LYS A 280 -13.80 35.99 18.98
CA LYS A 280 -13.72 37.21 19.81
C LYS A 280 -13.20 36.91 21.22
N LEU A 281 -12.17 36.08 21.30
CA LEU A 281 -11.52 35.62 22.53
C LEU A 281 -10.00 35.67 22.30
N SER A 282 -9.25 36.18 23.28
CA SER A 282 -7.80 36.29 23.18
C SER A 282 -7.15 35.01 23.71
N ILE A 283 -6.75 34.10 22.80
CA ILE A 283 -5.98 32.90 23.12
C ILE A 283 -4.56 33.12 22.61
N SER A 284 -3.56 32.90 23.46
CA SER A 284 -2.15 33.09 23.07
C SER A 284 -1.53 31.84 22.46
N ASN A 285 -1.68 30.69 23.10
CA ASN A 285 -1.14 29.44 22.62
C ASN A 285 -2.08 28.26 22.96
N ILE A 286 -1.99 27.21 22.15
CA ILE A 286 -2.83 26.01 22.21
C ILE A 286 -1.94 24.78 22.09
N LYS A 287 -2.17 23.79 22.94
CA LYS A 287 -1.62 22.44 22.83
C LYS A 287 -2.77 21.44 22.77
N ILE A 288 -2.77 20.57 21.77
CA ILE A 288 -3.78 19.53 21.58
C ILE A 288 -3.10 18.18 21.83
N ASN A 289 -3.79 17.28 22.52
CA ASN A 289 -3.40 15.89 22.77
C ASN A 289 -1.93 15.75 23.17
N ASN A 290 -1.58 16.29 24.34
CA ASN A 290 -0.22 16.25 24.87
C ASN A 290 0.88 16.80 23.93
N GLY A 291 0.52 17.71 23.02
CA GLY A 291 1.47 18.38 22.12
C GLY A 291 1.61 17.74 20.74
N GLU A 292 0.70 16.83 20.34
CA GLU A 292 0.57 16.39 18.94
C GLU A 292 0.36 17.57 17.99
N VAL A 293 -0.38 18.59 18.43
CA VAL A 293 -0.45 19.89 17.76
C VAL A 293 -0.15 20.99 18.78
N VAL A 294 0.75 21.89 18.41
CA VAL A 294 1.07 23.07 19.21
C VAL A 294 1.04 24.30 18.33
N ILE A 295 0.34 25.34 18.76
CA ILE A 295 0.25 26.62 18.09
C ILE A 295 0.55 27.71 19.10
N ASN A 296 1.51 28.57 18.79
CA ASN A 296 1.89 29.72 19.59
C ASN A 296 1.55 31.02 18.86
N ASP A 297 1.46 32.10 19.63
CA ASP A 297 1.21 33.46 19.14
C ASP A 297 -0.01 33.59 18.22
N LEU A 298 -1.08 32.85 18.53
CA LEU A 298 -2.29 32.74 17.70
C LEU A 298 -2.96 34.10 17.37
N LYS A 299 -2.81 35.10 18.25
CA LYS A 299 -3.33 36.46 18.07
C LYS A 299 -2.33 37.47 17.51
N ASN A 300 -1.07 37.08 17.29
CA ASN A 300 -0.09 37.90 16.58
C ASN A 300 0.29 37.21 15.26
N PRO A 301 -0.46 37.48 14.17
CA PRO A 301 -0.28 36.78 12.90
C PRO A 301 1.15 36.82 12.33
N GLN A 302 1.96 37.81 12.69
CA GLN A 302 3.35 37.94 12.22
C GLN A 302 4.33 37.00 12.94
N ASN A 303 3.95 36.50 14.13
CA ASN A 303 4.78 35.61 14.96
C ASN A 303 4.17 34.22 15.14
N LEU A 304 3.00 33.96 14.55
CA LEU A 304 2.31 32.68 14.68
C LEU A 304 3.22 31.57 14.16
N ASN A 305 3.55 30.66 15.06
CA ASN A 305 4.32 29.46 14.80
C ASN A 305 3.61 28.26 15.41
N GLY A 306 3.78 27.10 14.81
CA GLY A 306 3.16 25.88 15.26
C GLY A 306 3.82 24.66 14.68
N TYR A 307 3.53 23.52 15.28
CA TYR A 307 4.00 22.24 14.78
C TYR A 307 2.94 21.15 14.98
N ILE A 308 2.98 20.17 14.09
CA ILE A 308 2.25 18.90 14.16
C ILE A 308 3.28 17.80 14.29
N SER A 309 3.10 16.91 15.25
CA SER A 309 3.93 15.72 15.45
C SER A 309 3.05 14.56 15.85
N GLN A 310 2.53 13.81 14.87
CA GLN A 310 1.57 12.72 15.09
C GLN A 310 1.68 11.66 14.00
N ASN A 311 1.65 10.36 14.35
CA ASN A 311 1.53 9.25 13.39
C ASN A 311 2.45 9.40 12.17
N ASN A 312 3.76 9.60 12.42
CA ASN A 312 4.83 9.86 11.45
C ASN A 312 4.77 11.20 10.68
N LEU A 313 3.69 11.98 10.80
CA LEU A 313 3.63 13.35 10.27
C LEU A 313 4.40 14.32 11.17
N LYS A 314 5.34 15.06 10.57
CA LYS A 314 6.06 16.18 11.20
C LYS A 314 5.96 17.43 10.32
N ALA A 315 5.13 18.38 10.72
CA ALA A 315 4.92 19.62 9.96
C ALA A 315 5.10 20.86 10.84
N LEU A 316 5.75 21.89 10.32
CA LEU A 316 5.83 23.23 10.89
C LEU A 316 4.81 24.13 10.20
N ILE A 317 4.14 24.98 10.96
CA ILE A 317 3.14 25.94 10.50
C ILE A 317 3.58 27.32 10.94
N ASN A 318 3.76 28.24 10.00
CA ASN A 318 3.98 29.64 10.29
C ASN A 318 2.92 30.48 9.56
N LYS A 319 2.74 31.74 9.96
CA LYS A 319 1.92 32.69 9.21
C LYS A 319 2.75 33.92 8.85
N LYS A 320 2.72 34.32 7.58
CA LYS A 320 3.42 35.50 7.07
C LYS A 320 2.57 36.16 5.99
N ASP A 321 2.43 37.49 6.06
CA ASP A 321 1.67 38.29 5.09
C ASP A 321 0.23 37.78 4.87
N GLY A 322 -0.40 37.27 5.94
CA GLY A 322 -1.76 36.73 5.92
C GLY A 322 -1.90 35.29 5.44
N ASN A 323 -0.83 34.68 4.90
CA ASN A 323 -0.82 33.33 4.37
C ASN A 323 -0.18 32.35 5.35
N TYR A 324 -0.68 31.11 5.38
CA TYR A 324 -0.09 30.04 6.18
C TYR A 324 1.01 29.35 5.39
N GLN A 325 2.22 29.31 5.95
CA GLN A 325 3.35 28.58 5.42
C GLN A 325 3.47 27.26 6.17
N ILE A 326 3.34 26.16 5.46
CA ILE A 326 3.43 24.81 6.02
C ILE A 326 4.67 24.16 5.43
N SER A 327 5.50 23.54 6.27
CA SER A 327 6.64 22.77 5.81
C SER A 327 6.72 21.43 6.51
N SER A 328 6.88 20.35 5.76
CA SER A 328 7.08 19.00 6.27
C SER A 328 8.36 18.45 5.68
N HIS A 329 9.18 17.82 6.50
CA HIS A 329 10.43 17.20 6.08
C HIS A 329 10.52 15.80 6.69
N GLU A 330 10.55 14.79 5.82
CA GLU A 330 10.64 13.39 6.20
C GLU A 330 11.62 12.69 5.27
N ASN A 331 12.76 12.27 5.81
CA ASN A 331 13.80 11.52 5.10
C ASN A 331 14.25 12.20 3.78
N ASP A 332 13.76 11.69 2.65
CA ASP A 332 14.08 12.09 1.28
C ASP A 332 13.04 13.06 0.70
N LEU A 333 12.01 13.46 1.46
CA LEU A 333 10.89 14.26 1.01
C LEU A 333 10.76 15.57 1.80
N LEU A 334 10.67 16.68 1.06
CA LEU A 334 10.40 18.01 1.58
C LEU A 334 9.15 18.57 0.90
N ILE A 335 8.16 18.96 1.69
CA ILE A 335 6.91 19.55 1.24
C ILE A 335 6.84 20.95 1.81
N LYS A 336 6.68 21.96 0.96
CA LYS A 336 6.47 23.36 1.35
C LYS A 336 5.19 23.86 0.72
N THR A 337 4.31 24.45 1.52
CA THR A 337 3.04 24.97 1.03
C THR A 337 2.78 26.37 1.53
N LEU A 338 2.38 27.27 0.63
CA LEU A 338 1.69 28.49 0.96
C LEU A 338 0.17 28.27 0.82
N TYR A 339 -0.53 28.28 1.93
CA TYR A 339 -1.96 28.00 2.02
C TYR A 339 -2.74 29.26 2.41
N SER A 340 -3.70 29.64 1.57
CA SER A 340 -4.60 30.78 1.77
C SER A 340 -6.04 30.40 1.44
N ASP A 341 -6.99 31.32 1.61
CA ASP A 341 -8.39 31.10 1.21
C ASP A 341 -8.56 30.99 -0.31
N LYS A 342 -7.71 31.66 -1.10
CA LYS A 342 -7.84 31.74 -2.57
C LYS A 342 -6.90 30.82 -3.35
N LYS A 343 -5.71 30.58 -2.80
CA LYS A 343 -4.59 29.94 -3.48
C LYS A 343 -3.90 28.90 -2.60
N ILE A 344 -3.47 27.80 -3.23
CA ILE A 344 -2.54 26.82 -2.66
C ILE A 344 -1.33 26.77 -3.60
N ASP A 345 -0.16 27.16 -3.11
CA ASP A 345 1.11 26.98 -3.81
C ASP A 345 1.93 25.93 -3.07
N LEU A 346 2.16 24.79 -3.71
CA LEU A 346 2.82 23.63 -3.16
C LEU A 346 4.13 23.40 -3.92
N VAL A 347 5.24 23.27 -3.20
CA VAL A 347 6.53 22.82 -3.73
C VAL A 347 6.88 21.51 -3.04
N ILE A 348 7.16 20.49 -3.83
CA ILE A 348 7.61 19.18 -3.39
C ILE A 348 9.02 18.97 -3.90
N GLU A 349 9.95 18.68 -3.01
CA GLU A 349 11.31 18.26 -3.34
C GLU A 349 11.49 16.82 -2.86
N TYR A 350 11.88 15.91 -3.75
CA TYR A 350 12.08 14.49 -3.45
C TYR A 350 13.45 14.04 -3.95
N LEU A 351 14.26 13.51 -3.06
CA LEU A 351 15.54 12.90 -3.40
C LEU A 351 15.33 11.44 -3.81
N LYS A 352 15.14 11.20 -5.10
CA LYS A 352 14.91 9.86 -5.64
C LYS A 352 16.23 9.10 -5.79
N ASN A 353 16.37 8.02 -5.04
CA ASN A 353 17.44 7.05 -5.24
C ASN A 353 17.12 6.11 -6.41
N ASN A 354 18.16 5.58 -7.05
CA ASN A 354 18.07 4.54 -8.08
C ASN A 354 17.26 4.93 -9.33
N LEU A 355 17.03 6.23 -9.57
CA LEU A 355 16.54 6.67 -10.88
C LEU A 355 17.63 6.43 -11.94
N ILE A 356 18.87 6.77 -11.58
CA ILE A 356 20.12 6.36 -12.23
C ILE A 356 20.89 5.50 -11.23
N SER A 357 21.55 4.44 -11.71
CA SER A 357 22.32 3.54 -10.84
C SER A 357 23.38 4.30 -10.04
N GLY A 358 23.38 4.11 -8.72
CA GLY A 358 24.37 4.72 -7.82
C GLY A 358 24.26 6.23 -7.59
N LYS A 359 23.23 6.91 -8.13
CA LYS A 359 23.05 8.36 -8.00
C LYS A 359 21.65 8.71 -7.49
N ALA A 360 21.59 9.64 -6.54
CA ALA A 360 20.34 10.24 -6.07
C ALA A 360 20.05 11.50 -6.87
N ILE A 361 18.80 11.66 -7.33
CA ILE A 361 18.39 12.80 -8.15
C ILE A 361 17.31 13.57 -7.41
N LYS A 362 17.50 14.89 -7.31
CA LYS A 362 16.53 15.78 -6.67
C LYS A 362 15.43 16.15 -7.67
N LEU A 363 14.26 15.57 -7.48
CA LEU A 363 13.04 15.89 -8.22
C LEU A 363 12.31 17.06 -7.55
N ILE A 364 11.82 18.01 -8.34
CA ILE A 364 11.12 19.19 -7.85
C ILE A 364 9.83 19.38 -8.64
N SER A 365 8.70 19.39 -7.93
CA SER A 365 7.38 19.67 -8.48
C SER A 365 6.79 20.91 -7.81
N GLU A 366 6.19 21.78 -8.61
CA GLU A 366 5.42 22.93 -8.14
C GLU A 366 3.96 22.77 -8.57
N VAL A 367 3.06 22.70 -7.60
CA VAL A 367 1.62 22.56 -7.82
C VAL A 367 0.93 23.83 -7.37
N VAL A 368 0.21 24.47 -8.29
CA VAL A 368 -0.53 25.71 -8.04
C VAL A 368 -2.01 25.46 -8.26
N SER A 369 -2.82 25.77 -7.23
CA SER A 369 -4.27 25.71 -7.30
C SER A 369 -4.89 27.06 -6.92
N GLU A 370 -5.54 27.71 -7.88
CA GLU A 370 -6.15 29.03 -7.73
C GLU A 370 -7.40 29.14 -8.60
N ASN A 371 -8.53 29.63 -8.06
CA ASN A 371 -9.76 29.92 -8.82
C ASN A 371 -10.20 28.77 -9.75
N ASN A 372 -10.22 27.53 -9.25
CA ASN A 372 -10.50 26.28 -9.99
C ASN A 372 -9.47 25.87 -11.06
N SER A 373 -8.44 26.68 -11.31
CA SER A 373 -7.26 26.25 -12.07
C SER A 373 -6.38 25.36 -11.21
N PHE A 374 -5.83 24.32 -11.82
CA PHE A 374 -4.84 23.44 -11.23
C PHE A 374 -3.70 23.28 -12.23
N LYS A 375 -2.48 23.58 -11.80
CA LYS A 375 -1.26 23.41 -12.60
C LYS A 375 -0.28 22.59 -11.80
N ASN A 376 0.31 21.61 -12.46
CA ASN A 376 1.42 20.82 -11.94
C ASN A 376 2.62 21.11 -12.85
N LEU A 377 3.64 21.75 -12.31
CA LEU A 377 4.86 22.21 -12.98
C LEU A 377 6.05 21.37 -12.50
N ASN A 378 6.96 21.02 -13.39
CA ASN A 378 8.17 20.27 -13.08
C ASN A 378 9.32 21.26 -13.14
N ASN A 379 9.98 21.43 -12.00
CA ASN A 379 11.10 22.34 -11.81
C ASN A 379 12.40 21.56 -11.53
N THR A 380 12.42 20.26 -11.85
CA THR A 380 13.61 19.40 -11.76
C THR A 380 14.66 19.90 -12.75
N VAL A 381 15.85 20.22 -12.25
CA VAL A 381 17.00 20.60 -13.08
C VAL A 381 17.98 19.45 -13.11
N LEU A 382 18.15 18.86 -14.29
CA LEU A 382 19.12 17.79 -14.55
C LEU A 382 20.40 18.36 -15.15
N THR A 383 21.54 17.87 -14.67
CA THR A 383 22.84 18.05 -15.32
C THR A 383 22.88 17.32 -16.66
N ASP A 384 23.78 17.74 -17.57
CA ASP A 384 23.89 17.08 -18.87
C ASP A 384 24.35 15.62 -18.77
N GLU A 385 25.17 15.30 -17.76
CA GLU A 385 25.52 13.91 -17.40
C GLU A 385 24.27 13.10 -17.01
N GLU A 386 23.40 13.63 -16.13
CA GLU A 386 22.17 12.94 -15.72
C GLU A 386 21.21 12.72 -16.90
N LYS A 387 21.09 13.71 -17.80
CA LYS A 387 20.31 13.55 -19.02
C LYS A 387 20.86 12.41 -19.89
N GLN A 388 22.17 12.37 -20.11
CA GLN A 388 22.81 11.31 -20.89
C GLN A 388 22.59 9.93 -20.28
N LEU A 389 22.75 9.79 -18.96
CA LEU A 389 22.52 8.53 -18.25
C LEU A 389 21.05 8.09 -18.28
N LEU A 390 20.09 9.02 -18.19
CA LEU A 390 18.66 8.70 -18.36
C LEU A 390 18.32 8.28 -19.78
N MET A 391 18.91 8.93 -20.80
CA MET A 391 18.74 8.50 -22.19
C MET A 391 19.33 7.10 -22.42
N GLN A 392 20.52 6.81 -21.87
CA GLN A 392 21.12 5.47 -21.94
C GLN A 392 20.25 4.42 -21.25
N LYS A 393 19.69 4.74 -20.07
CA LYS A 393 18.74 3.88 -19.38
C LYS A 393 17.49 3.64 -20.22
N MET A 394 16.90 4.68 -20.79
CA MET A 394 15.72 4.57 -21.67
C MET A 394 16.02 3.68 -22.88
N GLU A 395 17.18 3.83 -23.50
CA GLU A 395 17.57 3.00 -24.65
C GLU A 395 17.74 1.54 -24.22
N SER A 396 18.39 1.29 -23.07
CA SER A 396 18.51 -0.05 -22.48
C SER A 396 17.14 -0.69 -22.21
N LEU A 397 16.17 0.07 -21.67
CA LEU A 397 14.81 -0.41 -21.45
C LEU A 397 14.13 -0.82 -22.77
N LYS A 398 14.27 0.01 -23.80
CA LYS A 398 13.70 -0.23 -25.14
C LYS A 398 14.32 -1.43 -25.85
N THR A 399 15.61 -1.67 -25.64
CA THR A 399 16.34 -2.71 -26.37
C THR A 399 16.60 -3.93 -25.50
N ASN A 400 17.40 -3.79 -24.45
CA ASN A 400 17.83 -4.92 -23.64
C ASN A 400 16.67 -5.55 -22.87
N ASP A 401 15.92 -4.74 -22.11
CA ASP A 401 14.91 -5.27 -21.19
C ASP A 401 13.69 -5.79 -21.95
N TYR A 402 13.29 -5.10 -23.02
CA TYR A 402 12.31 -5.60 -23.99
C TYR A 402 12.74 -6.96 -24.60
N ASN A 403 13.99 -7.06 -25.10
CA ASN A 403 14.47 -8.30 -25.70
C ASN A 403 14.57 -9.44 -24.69
N GLN A 404 14.99 -9.15 -23.46
CA GLN A 404 15.02 -10.14 -22.37
C GLN A 404 13.61 -10.65 -22.04
N LEU A 405 12.63 -9.75 -21.92
CA LEU A 405 11.23 -10.10 -21.69
C LEU A 405 10.67 -10.99 -22.81
N MET A 406 10.89 -10.61 -24.07
CA MET A 406 10.41 -11.37 -25.22
C MET A 406 11.13 -12.71 -25.37
N THR A 407 12.43 -12.78 -25.08
CA THR A 407 13.20 -14.03 -25.09
C THR A 407 12.69 -14.98 -24.01
N LYS A 408 12.51 -14.49 -22.78
CA LYS A 408 11.94 -15.27 -21.67
C LYS A 408 10.56 -15.83 -22.04
N TYR A 409 9.68 -14.99 -22.59
CA TYR A 409 8.36 -15.41 -23.05
C TYR A 409 8.43 -16.51 -24.13
N ALA A 410 9.33 -16.37 -25.10
CA ALA A 410 9.51 -17.35 -26.17
C ALA A 410 10.04 -18.70 -25.66
N GLU A 411 11.00 -18.69 -24.73
CA GLU A 411 11.55 -19.89 -24.09
C GLU A 411 10.51 -20.61 -23.23
N GLN A 412 9.78 -19.88 -22.41
CA GLN A 412 8.69 -20.42 -21.61
C GLN A 412 7.60 -21.02 -22.52
N THR A 413 7.25 -20.34 -23.61
CA THR A 413 6.29 -20.85 -24.60
C THR A 413 6.73 -22.19 -25.19
N LYS A 414 7.98 -22.28 -25.67
CA LYS A 414 8.55 -23.53 -26.19
C LYS A 414 8.55 -24.65 -25.15
N THR A 415 8.81 -24.30 -23.89
CA THR A 415 8.78 -25.27 -22.78
C THR A 415 7.39 -25.86 -22.62
N ILE A 416 6.35 -25.02 -22.58
CA ILE A 416 4.96 -25.47 -22.49
C ILE A 416 4.57 -26.34 -23.69
N GLU A 417 4.92 -25.91 -24.90
CA GLU A 417 4.64 -26.66 -26.14
C GLU A 417 5.29 -28.05 -26.10
N SER A 418 6.55 -28.15 -25.69
CA SER A 418 7.24 -29.44 -25.55
C SER A 418 6.60 -30.33 -24.48
N LEU A 419 6.17 -29.77 -23.35
CA LEU A 419 5.49 -30.53 -22.30
C LEU A 419 4.15 -31.10 -22.79
N ILE A 420 3.36 -30.29 -23.51
CA ILE A 420 2.10 -30.74 -24.11
C ILE A 420 2.35 -31.81 -25.18
N GLU A 421 3.33 -31.63 -26.06
CA GLU A 421 3.71 -32.61 -27.07
C GLU A 421 4.08 -33.96 -26.45
N ASN A 422 4.90 -33.95 -25.39
CA ASN A 422 5.29 -35.17 -24.67
C ASN A 422 4.08 -35.92 -24.09
N VAL A 423 3.11 -35.19 -23.53
CA VAL A 423 1.86 -35.78 -23.04
C VAL A 423 1.01 -36.32 -24.20
N ASN A 424 0.88 -35.58 -25.31
CA ASN A 424 0.11 -36.02 -26.48
C ASN A 424 0.69 -37.28 -27.14
N VAL A 425 2.02 -37.45 -27.12
CA VAL A 425 2.67 -38.71 -27.52
C VAL A 425 2.20 -39.87 -26.63
N LYS A 426 2.11 -39.67 -25.30
CA LYS A 426 1.63 -40.68 -24.35
C LYS A 426 0.13 -40.98 -24.54
N ILE A 427 -0.69 -39.97 -24.79
CA ILE A 427 -2.11 -40.13 -25.13
C ILE A 427 -2.27 -40.97 -26.41
N SER A 428 -1.47 -40.69 -27.44
CA SER A 428 -1.49 -41.45 -28.70
C SER A 428 -1.10 -42.94 -28.52
N LYS A 429 -0.29 -43.26 -27.49
CA LYS A 429 -0.01 -44.66 -27.13
C LYS A 429 -1.25 -45.39 -26.61
N LEU A 430 -2.17 -44.71 -25.91
CA LEU A 430 -3.44 -45.30 -25.48
C LEU A 430 -4.34 -45.65 -26.67
N ASP A 431 -4.40 -44.79 -27.70
CA ASP A 431 -5.14 -45.08 -28.94
C ASP A 431 -4.55 -46.27 -29.68
N THR A 432 -3.22 -46.30 -29.80
CA THR A 432 -2.50 -47.42 -30.45
C THR A 432 -2.74 -48.71 -29.69
N LEU A 433 -2.63 -48.68 -28.36
CA LEU A 433 -2.89 -49.83 -27.49
C LEU A 433 -4.30 -50.37 -27.66
N LYS A 434 -5.33 -49.50 -27.64
CA LYS A 434 -6.72 -49.88 -27.89
C LYS A 434 -6.89 -50.56 -29.26
N LYS A 435 -6.34 -49.95 -30.31
CA LYS A 435 -6.41 -50.51 -31.67
C LYS A 435 -5.78 -51.90 -31.75
N ASP A 436 -4.63 -52.07 -31.11
CA ASP A 436 -3.89 -53.33 -31.11
C ASP A 436 -4.59 -54.41 -30.29
N LEU A 437 -5.19 -54.04 -29.14
CA LEU A 437 -6.00 -54.94 -28.32
C LEU A 437 -7.21 -55.49 -29.09
N LEU A 438 -7.89 -54.64 -29.89
CA LEU A 438 -9.04 -55.04 -30.70
C LEU A 438 -8.69 -55.86 -31.96
N SER A 439 -7.42 -55.88 -32.36
CA SER A 439 -6.96 -56.69 -33.51
C SER A 439 -6.71 -58.15 -33.09
N LEU A 440 -7.39 -59.10 -33.74
CA LEU A 440 -7.23 -60.53 -33.46
C LEU A 440 -5.83 -61.06 -33.77
N ASP A 441 -5.22 -60.56 -34.85
CA ASP A 441 -3.93 -61.05 -35.36
C ASP A 441 -2.72 -60.39 -34.68
N LYS A 442 -2.94 -59.32 -33.90
CA LYS A 442 -1.88 -58.54 -33.29
C LYS A 442 -1.71 -58.86 -31.80
N VAL A 443 -0.52 -59.32 -31.43
CA VAL A 443 -0.08 -59.47 -30.04
C VAL A 443 0.47 -58.13 -29.55
N VAL A 444 -0.01 -57.66 -28.41
CA VAL A 444 0.45 -56.41 -27.82
C VAL A 444 1.77 -56.65 -27.09
N THR A 445 2.81 -55.92 -27.46
CA THR A 445 4.10 -55.93 -26.76
C THR A 445 4.25 -54.67 -25.92
N LEU A 446 4.53 -54.84 -24.64
CA LEU A 446 4.84 -53.75 -23.73
C LEU A 446 6.36 -53.55 -23.69
N GLU A 447 6.84 -52.35 -23.95
CA GLU A 447 8.26 -52.01 -23.82
C GLU A 447 8.70 -52.16 -22.35
N PRO A 448 9.92 -52.65 -22.06
CA PRO A 448 10.43 -52.64 -20.70
C PRO A 448 10.54 -51.21 -20.16
N GLN A 449 10.09 -50.97 -18.93
CA GLN A 449 10.22 -49.67 -18.27
C GLN A 449 11.71 -49.30 -18.13
N ASN A 450 12.14 -48.21 -18.76
CA ASN A 450 13.43 -47.58 -18.47
C ASN A 450 13.35 -46.89 -17.10
N ASN A 451 13.77 -47.60 -16.05
CA ASN A 451 13.85 -47.12 -14.67
C ASN A 451 15.02 -46.15 -14.42
N GLU A 452 15.31 -45.21 -15.33
CA GLU A 452 16.45 -44.28 -15.15
C GLU A 452 16.11 -42.86 -14.69
N GLN A 453 14.85 -42.53 -14.39
CA GLN A 453 14.50 -41.19 -13.87
C GLN A 453 13.97 -41.11 -12.43
N ASN A 454 13.94 -42.20 -11.66
CA ASN A 454 13.45 -42.19 -10.28
C ASN A 454 14.47 -42.70 -9.25
N LYS A 455 15.58 -41.96 -9.07
CA LYS A 455 16.40 -42.09 -7.86
C LYS A 455 16.54 -40.84 -6.98
N ASN A 456 15.99 -39.68 -7.36
CA ASN A 456 16.11 -38.45 -6.55
C ASN A 456 14.82 -37.62 -6.42
N ASN A 457 13.65 -38.26 -6.28
CA ASN A 457 12.43 -37.55 -5.88
C ASN A 457 11.92 -38.07 -4.53
N SER A 458 12.59 -37.67 -3.44
CA SER A 458 11.92 -37.53 -2.16
C SER A 458 10.95 -36.36 -2.28
N LEU A 459 9.64 -36.62 -2.16
CA LEU A 459 8.60 -35.60 -2.01
C LEU A 459 9.03 -34.51 -1.01
N PRO A 460 8.85 -33.21 -1.31
CA PRO A 460 8.71 -32.23 -0.24
C PRO A 460 7.39 -32.51 0.46
N ASN A 461 7.49 -32.90 1.72
CA ASN A 461 6.38 -33.09 2.64
C ASN A 461 5.52 -31.82 2.66
N SER A 462 4.22 -31.96 2.34
CA SER A 462 3.24 -30.92 2.63
C SER A 462 3.00 -30.88 4.14
N LYS A 463 3.56 -29.88 4.83
CA LYS A 463 3.05 -29.36 6.11
C LYS A 463 3.80 -28.08 6.52
N ASN A 464 2.98 -27.07 6.85
CA ASN A 464 3.27 -25.80 7.54
C ASN A 464 3.76 -24.60 6.70
N ILE A 465 2.81 -23.94 6.04
CA ILE A 465 2.82 -22.47 5.94
C ILE A 465 1.87 -21.96 7.03
N ASN A 466 2.43 -21.59 8.18
CA ASN A 466 1.94 -20.46 8.98
C ASN A 466 2.95 -20.10 10.07
N ASN A 467 3.15 -18.78 10.21
CA ASN A 467 3.87 -18.05 11.25
C ASN A 467 5.38 -17.85 11.07
N GLN A 468 5.74 -16.71 10.48
CA GLN A 468 6.87 -15.93 10.98
C GLN A 468 6.44 -14.47 11.12
N ALA A 469 5.89 -14.18 12.29
CA ALA A 469 6.08 -12.89 12.93
C ALA A 469 7.51 -12.85 13.48
N ASN A 470 8.12 -11.66 13.39
CA ASN A 470 9.28 -11.15 14.13
C ASN A 470 10.03 -12.14 15.03
N GLU A 471 11.32 -12.32 14.75
CA GLU A 471 12.34 -12.13 15.78
C GLU A 471 13.71 -11.87 15.13
N ASN A 472 14.19 -10.64 15.30
CA ASN A 472 15.59 -10.28 15.22
C ASN A 472 16.35 -11.02 16.32
N ASN A 473 17.42 -11.74 15.94
CA ASN A 473 18.64 -12.09 16.69
C ASN A 473 19.27 -13.24 15.88
N GLN A 474 20.53 -13.29 15.47
CA GLN A 474 21.78 -12.70 15.92
C GLN A 474 22.79 -13.10 14.82
N THR A 475 23.72 -12.24 14.45
CA THR A 475 25.14 -12.65 14.31
C THR A 475 26.02 -11.42 14.08
N ASP A 476 26.78 -11.07 15.10
CA ASP A 476 28.15 -10.58 14.89
C ASP A 476 29.09 -11.44 15.72
N LYS A 477 29.85 -12.28 15.02
CA LYS A 477 31.03 -12.96 15.54
C LYS A 477 32.21 -12.00 15.45
N LYS A 478 32.77 -11.59 16.59
CA LYS A 478 34.22 -11.39 16.78
C LYS A 478 34.53 -11.02 18.24
N ASN A 479 35.13 -11.95 18.98
CA ASN A 479 36.50 -11.85 19.48
C ASN A 479 36.77 -12.85 20.61
N ASN A 480 37.79 -13.67 20.39
CA ASN A 480 38.57 -14.31 21.44
C ASN A 480 39.33 -13.23 22.21
N LEU A 481 39.22 -13.21 23.54
CA LEU A 481 40.39 -13.13 24.41
C LEU A 481 40.00 -13.56 25.83
N ASN A 482 40.59 -14.68 26.25
CA ASN A 482 40.59 -15.15 27.61
C ASN A 482 41.84 -14.56 28.27
N SER A 483 41.67 -13.76 29.32
CA SER A 483 42.73 -13.45 30.29
C SER A 483 42.09 -13.00 31.60
N GLN A 484 41.97 -13.95 32.53
CA GLN A 484 42.04 -13.65 33.96
C GLN A 484 43.42 -13.06 34.27
N ILE A 485 43.48 -12.00 35.08
CA ILE A 485 44.38 -11.86 36.23
C ILE A 485 43.85 -10.73 37.13
N GLN A 486 43.99 -11.00 38.42
CA GLN A 486 43.65 -10.29 39.65
C GLN A 486 44.11 -8.81 39.72
N ASN A 487 43.20 -7.92 40.13
CA ASN A 487 43.16 -7.18 41.41
C ASN A 487 42.28 -5.93 41.28
#